data_AF-A0A0F4ZFB9-F1
#
_entry.id   AF-A0A0F4ZFB9-F1
#
_cell.length_a   1.000
_cell.length_b   1.000
_cell.length_c   1.000
_cell.angle_alpha   90.00
_cell.angle_beta   90.00
_cell.angle_gamma   90.00
#
_symmetry.space_group_name_H-M   'P 1'
#
loop_
_entity.id
_entity.type
_entity.pdbx_description
1 polymer ?
#
loop_
_entity_poly.entity_id
_entity_poly.type
_entity_poly.pdbx_seq_one_letter_code
_entity_poly.pdbx_strand_id
1 'polypeptide(L)'
;NNNNNNNNNNNNNNNNNNNNNNNNNNANKNKNVASTSGGASNNAIGGIKAAAITNSGDASRPFSVNGNTFVNKAAAVQRACDIQQNACANAVNSGSISGVTVSDCQSQVSTCVSQLS
;
A
#
# COMPACT_ATOMS: atom_id res chain seq x y z
N ASN A 1 59.85 -35.66 -0.51
CA ASN A 1 59.03 -34.88 0.44
C ASN A 1 57.66 -34.70 -0.17
N ASN A 2 56.63 -34.86 0.64
CA ASN A 2 55.28 -35.36 0.33
C ASN A 2 54.30 -34.33 -0.30
N ASN A 3 53.15 -34.85 -0.76
CA ASN A 3 51.91 -34.27 -1.33
C ASN A 3 51.88 -34.12 -2.86
N ASN A 4 51.15 -34.90 -3.66
CA ASN A 4 49.93 -35.73 -3.50
C ASN A 4 48.68 -34.97 -3.00
N ASN A 5 47.97 -34.30 -3.91
CA ASN A 5 46.61 -34.67 -4.36
C ASN A 5 46.06 -33.46 -5.15
N ASN A 6 45.94 -33.50 -6.47
CA ASN A 6 45.08 -34.32 -7.33
C ASN A 6 43.70 -33.67 -7.61
N ASN A 7 43.46 -33.58 -8.92
CA ASN A 7 42.22 -33.40 -9.66
C ASN A 7 41.56 -32.02 -9.70
N ASN A 8 41.63 -31.36 -10.87
CA ASN A 8 40.82 -31.60 -12.09
C ASN A 8 39.35 -31.24 -11.87
N ASN A 9 38.88 -30.15 -12.48
CA ASN A 9 38.51 -30.09 -13.89
C ASN A 9 38.29 -28.59 -14.23
N ASN A 10 39.01 -28.01 -15.18
CA ASN A 10 38.92 -28.23 -16.62
C ASN A 10 37.56 -27.77 -17.18
N ASN A 11 37.47 -26.49 -17.55
CA ASN A 11 37.18 -26.05 -18.91
C ASN A 11 36.96 -24.52 -18.89
N ASN A 12 37.92 -23.76 -19.39
CA ASN A 12 38.12 -23.43 -20.81
C ASN A 12 37.19 -22.32 -21.31
N ASN A 13 37.87 -21.37 -21.95
CA ASN A 13 37.41 -20.43 -22.96
C ASN A 13 36.58 -19.25 -22.45
N ASN A 14 37.14 -18.05 -22.42
CA ASN A 14 37.71 -17.21 -23.49
C ASN A 14 36.71 -16.13 -23.89
N ASN A 15 37.28 -14.94 -24.08
CA ASN A 15 36.76 -13.80 -24.83
C ASN A 15 35.70 -12.95 -24.13
N ASN A 16 36.07 -11.75 -23.68
CA ASN A 16 36.35 -10.52 -24.43
C ASN A 16 35.09 -9.69 -24.68
N ASN A 17 35.13 -8.49 -24.09
CA ASN A 17 34.67 -7.21 -24.59
C ASN A 17 33.16 -6.89 -24.72
N ASN A 18 32.90 -5.68 -24.21
CA ASN A 18 31.94 -4.65 -24.65
C ASN A 18 30.54 -4.61 -24.04
N ASN A 19 30.35 -3.53 -23.27
CA ASN A 19 29.22 -2.60 -23.23
C ASN A 19 27.81 -3.18 -23.32
N ASN A 20 27.04 -2.97 -22.25
CA ASN A 20 25.70 -2.40 -22.41
C ASN A 20 25.17 -1.74 -21.13
N ASN A 21 24.80 -0.47 -21.29
CA ASN A 21 23.87 0.24 -20.45
C ASN A 21 22.63 -0.63 -20.18
N ASN A 22 22.15 -0.69 -18.94
CA ASN A 22 20.74 -0.88 -18.68
C ASN A 22 20.33 -0.16 -17.40
N ASN A 23 19.80 1.04 -17.62
CA ASN A 23 18.79 1.64 -16.77
C ASN A 23 17.72 0.58 -16.47
N ASN A 24 17.41 0.32 -15.20
CA ASN A 24 16.09 -0.17 -14.86
C ASN A 24 15.57 0.54 -13.63
N ASN A 25 14.87 1.62 -13.96
CA ASN A 25 13.77 2.19 -13.21
C ASN A 25 12.94 1.09 -12.54
N ASN A 26 12.80 1.18 -11.21
CA ASN A 26 11.48 0.93 -10.63
C ASN A 26 11.04 2.19 -9.89
N ALA A 27 10.82 3.22 -10.69
CA ALA A 27 9.94 4.29 -10.31
C ALA A 27 8.53 3.72 -10.24
N ASN A 28 8.06 3.41 -9.04
CA ASN A 28 6.64 3.63 -8.75
C ASN A 28 6.50 4.61 -7.59
N LYS A 29 7.17 5.76 -7.74
CA LYS A 29 6.71 7.00 -7.13
C LYS A 29 5.42 7.41 -7.86
N ASN A 30 4.31 6.72 -7.62
CA ASN A 30 3.00 7.26 -7.90
C ASN A 30 2.69 8.34 -6.85
N LYS A 31 3.46 9.44 -6.92
CA LYS A 31 3.09 10.72 -6.32
C LYS A 31 1.98 11.29 -7.19
N ASN A 32 0.79 10.71 -7.08
CA ASN A 32 -0.42 11.43 -7.46
C ASN A 32 -0.63 12.50 -6.38
N VAL A 33 -0.08 13.68 -6.67
CA VAL A 33 -0.32 14.92 -5.95
C VAL A 33 -1.75 15.36 -6.27
N ALA A 34 -2.73 14.60 -5.78
CA ALA A 34 -4.13 14.97 -5.82
C ALA A 34 -4.41 15.89 -4.63
N SER A 35 -4.44 17.18 -4.94
CA SER A 35 -5.02 18.25 -4.14
C SER A 35 -6.18 17.78 -3.25
N THR A 36 -5.94 17.85 -1.93
CA THR A 36 -6.88 18.24 -0.88
C THR A 36 -8.36 17.99 -1.15
N SER A 37 -8.88 16.84 -0.68
CA SER A 37 -10.20 16.60 -0.06
C SER A 37 -10.67 15.13 -0.24
N GLY A 38 -9.90 14.16 0.26
CA GLY A 38 -10.33 12.76 0.30
C GLY A 38 -9.50 11.97 1.32
N GLY A 39 -10.18 11.29 2.26
CA GLY A 39 -9.59 10.66 3.46
C GLY A 39 -8.31 9.85 3.15
N ALA A 40 -7.23 10.17 3.86
CA ALA A 40 -5.90 9.68 3.55
C ALA A 40 -5.75 8.16 3.66
N SER A 41 -4.97 7.62 2.73
CA SER A 41 -4.18 6.39 2.86
C SER A 41 -3.12 6.41 1.77
N ASN A 42 -1.97 7.03 2.03
CA ASN A 42 -0.91 7.23 1.03
C ASN A 42 -0.34 5.90 0.50
N ASN A 43 -0.51 4.82 1.25
CA ASN A 43 -0.14 3.45 0.90
C ASN A 43 -1.37 2.52 0.76
N ALA A 44 -2.56 3.06 0.47
CA ALA A 44 -3.77 2.25 0.26
C ALA A 44 -3.55 1.12 -0.74
N ILE A 45 -3.85 -0.12 -0.33
CA ILE A 45 -3.89 -1.28 -1.23
C ILE A 45 -4.91 -0.99 -2.34
N GLY A 46 -4.51 -1.22 -3.59
CA GLY A 46 -5.34 -0.96 -4.76
C GLY A 46 -5.75 0.52 -4.95
N GLY A 47 -5.12 1.45 -4.24
CA GLY A 47 -5.49 2.88 -4.29
C GLY A 47 -6.82 3.21 -3.60
N ILE A 48 -7.38 2.28 -2.84
CA ILE A 48 -8.66 2.45 -2.14
C ILE A 48 -8.46 3.32 -0.90
N LYS A 49 -8.89 4.58 -1.00
CA LYS A 49 -8.74 5.59 0.06
C LYS A 49 -9.82 5.48 1.12
N ALA A 50 -9.54 5.99 2.32
CA ALA A 50 -10.53 6.10 3.37
C ALA A 50 -11.63 7.11 2.98
N ALA A 51 -12.84 6.88 3.51
CA ALA A 51 -13.94 7.82 3.32
C ALA A 51 -13.57 9.20 3.90
N ALA A 52 -14.00 10.27 3.24
CA ALA A 52 -13.77 11.61 3.74
C ALA A 52 -14.52 11.83 5.06
N ILE A 53 -13.84 12.47 6.01
CA ILE A 53 -14.45 12.98 7.22
C ILE A 53 -14.78 14.45 6.96
N THR A 54 -16.07 14.79 6.96
CA THR A 54 -16.55 16.14 6.67
C THR A 54 -17.25 16.73 7.89
N ASN A 55 -17.53 18.04 7.85
CA ASN A 55 -18.42 18.66 8.83
C ASN A 55 -19.86 18.24 8.51
N SER A 56 -20.59 17.75 9.51
CA SER A 56 -21.99 17.36 9.37
C SER A 56 -22.96 18.55 9.31
N GLY A 57 -22.55 19.72 9.79
CA GLY A 57 -23.42 20.88 10.03
C GLY A 57 -24.18 20.83 11.37
N ASP A 58 -24.09 19.73 12.11
CA ASP A 58 -24.70 19.55 13.43
C ASP A 58 -23.65 19.71 14.53
N ALA A 59 -23.79 20.75 15.35
CA ALA A 59 -22.84 21.04 16.43
C ALA A 59 -22.76 19.92 17.50
N SER A 60 -23.82 19.12 17.67
CA SER A 60 -23.82 17.99 18.60
C SER A 60 -23.06 16.78 18.06
N ARG A 61 -22.96 16.64 16.73
CA ARG A 61 -22.30 15.53 16.04
C ARG A 61 -21.51 16.06 14.84
N PRO A 62 -20.45 16.86 15.06
CA PRO A 62 -19.87 17.70 14.00
C PRO A 62 -19.14 16.92 12.91
N PHE A 63 -18.83 15.65 13.10
CA PHE A 63 -18.08 14.84 12.12
C PHE A 63 -19.04 13.96 11.32
N SER A 64 -18.88 13.87 10.00
CA SER A 64 -19.67 13.01 9.12
C SER A 64 -18.76 12.13 8.26
N VAL A 65 -19.14 10.86 8.09
CA VAL A 65 -18.46 9.89 7.23
C VAL A 65 -19.50 9.06 6.51
N ASN A 66 -19.54 9.21 5.18
CA ASN A 66 -20.49 8.50 4.31
C ASN A 66 -21.95 8.57 4.83
N GLY A 67 -22.37 9.76 5.26
CA GLY A 67 -23.72 10.03 5.80
C GLY A 67 -23.93 9.68 7.28
N ASN A 68 -22.97 9.03 7.94
CA ASN A 68 -23.04 8.76 9.39
C ASN A 68 -22.37 9.90 10.16
N THR A 69 -23.04 10.44 11.19
CA THR A 69 -22.46 11.52 12.01
C THR A 69 -21.89 11.02 13.33
N PHE A 70 -20.89 11.70 13.88
CA PHE A 70 -20.16 11.31 15.07
C PHE A 70 -19.89 12.51 15.95
N VAL A 71 -19.95 12.29 17.26
CA VAL A 71 -19.55 13.28 18.27
C VAL A 71 -18.03 13.42 18.32
N ASN A 72 -17.32 12.29 18.18
CA ASN A 72 -15.87 12.20 18.35
C ASN A 72 -15.17 12.00 17.01
N LYS A 73 -14.12 12.78 16.73
CA LYS A 73 -13.28 12.62 15.53
C LYS A 73 -12.71 11.21 15.42
N ALA A 74 -12.23 10.63 16.52
CA ALA A 74 -11.68 9.28 16.54
C ALA A 74 -12.69 8.21 16.07
N ALA A 75 -13.97 8.34 16.43
CA ALA A 75 -15.02 7.43 15.96
C ALA A 75 -15.29 7.59 14.46
N ALA A 76 -15.26 8.83 13.96
CA ALA A 76 -15.35 9.11 12.53
C ALA A 76 -14.15 8.52 11.76
N VAL A 77 -12.94 8.68 12.28
CA VAL A 77 -11.71 8.09 11.73
C VAL A 77 -11.81 6.58 11.63
N GLN A 78 -12.21 5.91 12.71
CA GLN A 78 -12.38 4.46 12.71
C GLN A 78 -13.38 4.04 11.62
N ARG A 79 -14.53 4.71 11.55
CA ARG A 79 -15.53 4.42 10.51
C ARG A 79 -14.98 4.60 9.11
N ALA A 80 -14.21 5.66 8.86
CA ALA A 80 -13.61 5.94 7.56
C ALA A 80 -12.63 4.83 7.13
N CYS A 81 -11.83 4.32 8.07
CA CYS A 81 -10.89 3.23 7.85
C CYS A 81 -11.58 1.87 7.69
N ASP A 82 -12.68 1.63 8.40
CA ASP A 82 -13.46 0.39 8.20
C ASP A 82 -14.12 0.38 6.81
N ILE A 83 -14.59 1.53 6.31
CA ILE A 83 -15.11 1.65 4.95
C ILE A 83 -14.03 1.33 3.92
N GLN A 84 -12.81 1.85 4.13
CA GLN A 84 -11.66 1.53 3.29
C GLN A 84 -11.38 0.03 3.27
N GLN A 85 -11.32 -0.60 4.44
CA GLN A 85 -10.99 -2.02 4.58
C GLN A 85 -12.02 -2.89 3.88
N ASN A 86 -13.31 -2.60 4.05
CA ASN A 86 -14.38 -3.31 3.35
C ASN A 86 -14.28 -3.13 1.83
N ALA A 87 -13.99 -1.93 1.34
CA ALA A 87 -13.78 -1.69 -0.09
C ALA A 87 -12.56 -2.46 -0.62
N CYS A 88 -11.47 -2.51 0.15
CA CYS A 88 -10.28 -3.30 -0.15
C CYS A 88 -10.60 -4.80 -0.20
N ALA A 89 -11.27 -5.33 0.81
CA ALA A 89 -11.67 -6.72 0.89
C ALA A 89 -12.59 -7.10 -0.28
N ASN A 90 -13.54 -6.22 -0.64
CA ASN A 90 -14.41 -6.41 -1.79
C ASN A 90 -13.60 -6.46 -3.10
N ALA A 91 -12.61 -5.59 -3.27
CA ALA A 91 -11.75 -5.56 -4.46
C ALA A 91 -10.81 -6.77 -4.56
N VAL A 92 -10.35 -7.30 -3.42
CA VAL A 92 -9.61 -8.57 -3.37
C VAL A 92 -10.54 -9.74 -3.73
N ASN A 93 -11.72 -9.81 -3.12
CA ASN A 93 -12.69 -10.88 -3.38
C ASN A 93 -13.24 -10.86 -4.80
N SER A 94 -13.35 -9.68 -5.43
CA SER A 94 -13.76 -9.55 -6.83
C SER A 94 -12.63 -9.85 -7.83
N GLY A 95 -11.40 -10.10 -7.36
CA GLY A 95 -10.23 -10.28 -8.22
C GLY A 95 -9.75 -8.99 -8.89
N SER A 96 -10.20 -7.81 -8.44
CA SER A 96 -9.74 -6.52 -8.94
C SER A 96 -8.35 -6.16 -8.44
N ILE A 97 -7.91 -6.77 -7.34
CA ILE A 97 -6.55 -6.66 -6.79
C ILE A 97 -5.99 -8.07 -6.64
N SER A 98 -4.88 -8.34 -7.33
CA SER A 98 -4.19 -9.63 -7.30
C SER A 98 -2.97 -9.59 -6.38
N GLY A 99 -2.62 -10.74 -5.78
CA GLY A 99 -1.43 -10.86 -4.91
C GLY A 99 -1.58 -10.19 -3.55
N VAL A 100 -2.81 -9.85 -3.18
CA VAL A 100 -3.18 -9.24 -1.91
C VAL A 100 -4.29 -10.08 -1.28
N THR A 101 -4.25 -10.25 0.03
CA THR A 101 -5.27 -10.96 0.79
C THR A 101 -6.19 -10.00 1.55
N VAL A 102 -7.35 -10.49 1.97
CA VAL A 102 -8.24 -9.73 2.87
C VAL A 102 -7.54 -9.38 4.20
N SER A 103 -6.60 -10.21 4.66
CA SER A 103 -5.79 -9.92 5.85
C SER A 103 -4.86 -8.71 5.66
N ASP A 104 -4.37 -8.49 4.44
CA ASP A 104 -3.56 -7.31 4.12
C ASP A 104 -4.42 -6.05 4.19
N CYS A 105 -5.68 -6.12 3.73
CA CYS A 105 -6.65 -5.04 3.88
C CYS A 105 -6.92 -4.70 5.36
N GLN A 106 -7.03 -5.72 6.22
CA GLN A 106 -7.21 -5.52 7.67
C GLN A 106 -6.00 -4.84 8.31
N SER A 107 -4.80 -5.24 7.89
CA SER A 107 -3.54 -4.65 8.38
C SER A 107 -3.41 -3.16 8.05
N GLN A 108 -4.11 -2.66 7.02
CA GLN A 108 -4.13 -1.24 6.69
C GLN A 108 -4.98 -0.38 7.63
N VAL A 109 -5.90 -0.96 8.39
CA VAL A 109 -6.79 -0.19 9.27
C VAL A 109 -5.98 0.60 10.31
N SER A 110 -4.98 -0.02 10.94
CA SER A 110 -4.12 0.64 11.93
C SER A 110 -3.36 1.82 11.33
N THR A 111 -2.83 1.63 10.12
CA THR A 111 -2.13 2.68 9.37
C THR A 111 -3.09 3.81 8.99
N CYS A 112 -4.29 3.48 8.51
CA CYS A 112 -5.32 4.45 8.19
C CYS A 112 -5.73 5.28 9.41
N VAL A 113 -5.98 4.63 10.55
CA VAL A 113 -6.34 5.30 11.80
C VAL A 113 -5.21 6.23 12.22
N SER A 114 -3.96 5.77 12.20
CA SER A 114 -2.80 6.59 12.55
C SER A 114 -2.56 7.78 11.60
N GLN A 115 -2.99 7.69 10.34
CA GLN A 115 -2.86 8.79 9.37
C GLN A 115 -3.96 9.84 9.49
N LEU A 116 -5.11 9.47 10.06
CA LEU A 116 -6.31 10.32 10.14
C LEU A 116 -6.61 10.83 11.56
N SER A 117 -6.00 10.22 12.58
CA SER A 117 -6.09 10.63 13.99
C SER A 117 -5.60 12.06 14.18
#